data_AF-A0A1N6F9G6-F1
#
_entry.id   AF-A0A1N6F9G6-F1
#
_cell.length_a   1.000
_cell.length_b   1.000
_cell.length_c   1.000
_cell.angle_alpha   90.00
_cell.angle_beta   90.00
_cell.angle_gamma   90.00
#
_symmetry.space_group_name_H-M   'P 1'
#
loop_
_entity.id
_entity.type
_entity.pdbx_description
1 polymer ?
#
loop_
_entity_poly.entity_id
_entity_poly.type
_entity_poly.pdbx_seq_one_letter_code
_entity_poly.pdbx_strand_id
1 'polypeptide(L)'
;MLKSQRHYYWIGGGIWGLLMLVGIGFVVYSSLQGKGSGLADALSTEVFAQSEVVTGDAAAQGVLLTDAGEVDIGPGGLTLTDPLTDPDRPAFDLDTPEGRFPALIYRPADDPRVIGMVALRFSDAPVGKWKRAGRKGRPLDFEFTPDDIVALGDSDAVAALEAEAVSAALAAATGPVRHATLEAEGRAVLLLDPSFETFSADIYVGFDENGDPAVLVKDFGYFGTRAALDERAETGE
;
A
#
# COMPACT_ATOMS: atom_id res chain seq x y z
N MET A 1 -17.31 -57.34 -42.16
CA MET A 1 -16.42 -57.25 -41.00
C MET A 1 -15.99 -55.79 -40.85
N LEU A 2 -16.80 -54.94 -40.20
CA LEU A 2 -16.51 -53.53 -39.85
C LEU A 2 -17.75 -52.93 -39.14
N LYS A 3 -17.92 -53.23 -37.84
CA LYS A 3 -18.92 -52.59 -36.95
C LYS A 3 -18.42 -52.67 -35.50
N SER A 4 -17.32 -51.98 -35.19
CA SER A 4 -16.94 -51.74 -33.78
C SER A 4 -15.88 -50.64 -33.67
N GLN A 5 -16.24 -49.38 -33.95
CA GLN A 5 -15.38 -48.23 -33.61
C GLN A 5 -16.13 -46.93 -33.25
N ARG A 6 -17.46 -46.94 -33.12
CA ARG A 6 -18.24 -45.71 -32.85
C ARG A 6 -18.49 -45.37 -31.38
N HIS A 7 -18.06 -46.20 -30.42
CA HIS A 7 -18.42 -46.01 -29.00
C HIS A 7 -17.34 -45.36 -28.12
N TYR A 8 -16.12 -45.09 -28.62
CA TYR A 8 -15.05 -44.53 -27.79
C TYR A 8 -14.98 -43.00 -27.75
N TYR A 9 -15.57 -42.30 -28.73
CA TYR A 9 -15.47 -40.82 -28.79
C TYR A 9 -16.37 -40.08 -27.80
N TRP A 10 -17.45 -40.70 -27.32
CA TRP A 10 -18.38 -40.04 -26.40
C TRP A 10 -17.92 -40.06 -24.95
N ILE A 11 -17.23 -41.11 -24.51
CA ILE A 11 -16.76 -41.24 -23.13
C ILE A 11 -15.49 -40.38 -22.91
N GLY A 12 -14.62 -40.29 -23.92
CA GLY A 12 -13.39 -39.46 -23.83
C GLY A 12 -13.68 -37.96 -23.71
N GLY A 13 -14.70 -37.45 -24.41
CA GLY A 13 -15.08 -36.03 -24.34
C GLY A 13 -15.68 -35.62 -22.99
N GLY A 14 -16.48 -36.50 -22.37
CA GLY A 14 -17.09 -36.22 -21.06
C GLY A 14 -16.07 -36.12 -19.93
N ILE A 15 -15.05 -36.99 -19.94
CA ILE A 15 -14.00 -36.99 -18.90
C ILE A 15 -13.10 -35.74 -19.03
N TRP A 16 -12.76 -35.33 -20.25
CA TRP A 16 -12.01 -34.10 -20.48
C TRP A 16 -12.79 -32.83 -20.11
N GLY A 17 -14.09 -32.80 -20.38
CA GLY A 17 -14.96 -31.69 -19.96
C GLY A 17 -15.06 -31.57 -18.43
N LEU A 18 -15.16 -32.71 -17.73
CA LEU A 18 -15.23 -32.72 -16.27
C LEU A 18 -13.89 -32.29 -15.63
N LEU A 19 -12.75 -32.74 -16.17
CA LEU A 19 -11.42 -32.33 -15.69
C LEU A 19 -11.14 -30.84 -15.91
N MET A 20 -11.60 -30.28 -17.03
CA MET A 20 -11.56 -28.83 -17.28
C MET A 20 -12.39 -28.04 -16.25
N LEU A 21 -13.60 -28.51 -15.94
CA LEU A 21 -14.47 -27.85 -14.95
C LEU A 21 -13.91 -27.91 -13.52
N VAL A 22 -13.29 -29.04 -13.13
CA VAL A 22 -12.61 -29.16 -11.84
C VAL A 22 -11.35 -28.29 -11.79
N GLY A 23 -10.59 -28.18 -12.89
CA GLY A 23 -9.45 -27.28 -13.00
C GLY A 23 -9.84 -25.81 -12.85
N ILE A 24 -10.90 -25.38 -13.54
CA ILE A 24 -11.43 -24.00 -13.44
C ILE A 24 -11.98 -23.75 -12.03
N GLY A 25 -12.72 -24.71 -11.46
CA GLY A 25 -13.20 -24.63 -10.08
C GLY A 25 -12.07 -24.53 -9.05
N PHE A 26 -10.95 -25.22 -9.27
CA PHE A 26 -9.77 -25.12 -8.41
C PHE A 26 -9.06 -23.77 -8.53
N VAL A 27 -9.02 -23.17 -9.73
CA VAL A 27 -8.46 -21.81 -9.93
C VAL A 27 -9.35 -20.76 -9.23
N VAL A 28 -10.68 -20.87 -9.38
CA VAL A 28 -11.63 -19.96 -8.70
C VAL A 28 -11.60 -20.17 -7.18
N TYR A 29 -11.59 -21.41 -6.70
CA TYR A 29 -11.47 -21.74 -5.27
C TYR A 29 -10.14 -21.26 -4.67
N SER A 30 -9.03 -21.39 -5.41
CA SER A 30 -7.71 -20.88 -4.99
C SER A 30 -7.65 -19.35 -4.99
N SER A 31 -8.42 -18.67 -5.85
CA SER A 31 -8.58 -17.22 -5.81
C SER A 31 -9.40 -16.75 -4.60
N LEU A 32 -10.35 -17.58 -4.13
CA LEU A 32 -11.21 -17.29 -2.98
C LEU A 32 -10.59 -17.67 -1.62
N GLN A 33 -9.57 -18.54 -1.59
CA GLN A 33 -8.93 -19.03 -0.35
C GLN A 33 -7.50 -18.51 -0.08
N GLY A 34 -7.16 -17.31 -0.54
CA GLY A 34 -6.00 -16.60 0.03
C GLY A 34 -4.63 -16.88 -0.62
N LYS A 35 -4.58 -16.97 -1.95
CA LYS A 35 -3.36 -16.72 -2.74
C LYS A 35 -3.64 -15.77 -3.92
N GLY A 36 -4.34 -14.67 -3.62
CA GLY A 36 -4.75 -13.64 -4.57
C GLY A 36 -3.71 -12.56 -4.87
N SER A 37 -2.40 -12.84 -4.80
CA SER A 37 -1.36 -11.82 -4.92
C SER A 37 -0.91 -11.51 -6.36
N GLY A 38 -1.62 -11.98 -7.39
CA GLY A 38 -1.18 -11.82 -8.79
C GLY A 38 -1.99 -10.78 -9.56
N LEU A 39 -3.32 -10.87 -9.50
CA LEU A 39 -4.21 -9.96 -10.22
C LEU A 39 -4.44 -8.65 -9.46
N ALA A 40 -4.55 -8.70 -8.13
CA ALA A 40 -4.62 -7.52 -7.28
C ALA A 40 -3.31 -6.72 -7.30
N ASP A 41 -2.14 -7.39 -7.32
CA ASP A 41 -0.83 -6.75 -7.49
C ASP A 41 -0.68 -6.07 -8.86
N ALA A 42 -1.17 -6.71 -9.93
CA ALA A 42 -1.11 -6.15 -11.28
C ALA A 42 -2.06 -4.95 -11.43
N LEU A 43 -3.28 -5.05 -10.89
CA LEU A 43 -4.26 -3.97 -10.92
C LEU A 43 -3.89 -2.82 -9.99
N SER A 44 -3.36 -3.07 -8.79
CA SER A 44 -2.89 -1.99 -7.91
C SER A 44 -1.70 -1.25 -8.55
N THR A 45 -0.72 -1.98 -9.07
CA THR A 45 0.47 -1.34 -9.67
C THR A 45 0.12 -0.54 -10.92
N GLU A 46 -0.77 -1.01 -11.79
CA GLU A 46 -1.18 -0.25 -12.99
C GLU A 46 -2.12 0.93 -12.66
N VAL A 47 -3.08 0.75 -11.73
CA VAL A 47 -3.98 1.83 -11.32
C VAL A 47 -3.21 2.96 -10.63
N PHE A 48 -2.23 2.66 -9.78
CA PHE A 48 -1.39 3.68 -9.14
C PHE A 48 -0.36 4.30 -10.08
N ALA A 49 0.24 3.52 -10.99
CA ALA A 49 1.16 4.07 -11.98
C ALA A 49 0.49 5.03 -12.97
N GLN A 50 -0.82 4.91 -13.17
CA GLN A 50 -1.63 5.81 -13.96
C GLN A 50 -2.36 6.88 -13.15
N SER A 51 -2.41 6.77 -11.81
CA SER A 51 -3.13 7.74 -11.00
C SER A 51 -2.34 9.06 -10.98
N GLU A 52 -2.84 10.04 -11.73
CA GLU A 52 -2.49 11.46 -11.60
C GLU A 52 -2.74 11.99 -10.17
N VAL A 53 -3.23 11.18 -9.21
CA VAL A 53 -3.49 11.61 -7.83
C VAL A 53 -2.21 12.18 -7.17
N VAL A 54 -1.05 11.55 -7.42
CA VAL A 54 0.23 11.96 -6.83
C VAL A 54 0.89 13.12 -7.59
N THR A 55 0.55 13.30 -8.88
CA THR A 55 1.24 14.21 -9.81
C THR A 55 0.34 15.28 -10.45
N GLY A 56 -0.96 15.28 -10.17
CA GLY A 56 -2.01 16.05 -10.83
C GLY A 56 -3.07 16.60 -9.86
N ASP A 57 -4.24 16.98 -10.38
CA ASP A 57 -5.27 17.70 -9.62
C ASP A 57 -6.11 16.74 -8.76
N ALA A 58 -5.60 16.41 -7.57
CA ALA A 58 -6.26 15.55 -6.58
C ALA A 58 -7.72 15.96 -6.29
N ALA A 59 -8.03 17.26 -6.35
CA ALA A 59 -9.39 17.75 -6.11
C ALA A 59 -10.38 17.29 -7.19
N ALA A 60 -9.94 17.19 -8.45
CA ALA A 60 -10.77 16.69 -9.54
C ALA A 60 -11.15 15.20 -9.39
N GLN A 61 -10.37 14.46 -8.59
CA GLN A 61 -10.55 13.03 -8.34
C GLN A 61 -11.29 12.74 -7.03
N GLY A 62 -11.85 13.77 -6.37
CA GLY A 62 -12.51 13.60 -5.08
C GLY A 62 -11.53 13.18 -3.98
N VAL A 63 -10.28 13.64 -4.05
CA VAL A 63 -9.25 13.38 -3.04
C VAL A 63 -8.92 14.67 -2.31
N LEU A 64 -8.97 14.62 -0.98
CA LEU A 64 -8.53 15.68 -0.10
C LEU A 64 -7.06 15.47 0.25
N LEU A 65 -6.26 16.51 -0.02
CA LEU A 65 -4.85 16.55 0.37
C LEU A 65 -4.70 17.22 1.73
N THR A 66 -3.87 16.64 2.59
CA THR A 66 -3.52 17.21 3.90
C THR A 66 -2.01 17.20 4.04
N ASP A 67 -1.44 18.37 4.34
CA ASP A 67 -0.04 18.49 4.74
C ASP A 67 0.13 17.84 6.12
N ALA A 68 0.99 16.83 6.19
CA ALA A 68 1.28 16.06 7.39
C ALA A 68 2.60 16.47 8.05
N GLY A 69 3.20 17.56 7.59
CA GLY A 69 4.51 18.03 8.04
C GLY A 69 5.65 17.43 7.23
N GLU A 70 6.79 17.27 7.91
CA GLU A 70 8.03 16.82 7.28
C GLU A 70 8.55 15.57 7.99
N VAL A 71 9.28 14.74 7.24
CA VAL A 71 9.99 13.56 7.76
C VAL A 71 11.47 13.71 7.44
N ASP A 72 12.31 13.48 8.43
CA ASP A 72 13.76 13.45 8.29
C ASP A 72 14.23 12.02 8.01
N ILE A 73 15.04 11.86 6.96
CA ILE A 73 15.73 10.62 6.59
C ILE A 73 17.23 10.85 6.79
N GLY A 74 17.83 10.07 7.69
CA GLY A 74 19.25 10.05 7.93
C GLY A 74 19.93 8.80 7.37
N PRO A 75 21.16 8.52 7.80
CA PRO A 75 21.94 7.38 7.33
C PRO A 75 21.39 6.02 7.79
N GLY A 76 20.46 5.99 8.75
CA GLY A 76 19.77 4.76 9.16
C GLY A 76 18.80 4.25 8.09
N GLY A 77 18.37 5.15 7.20
CA GLY A 77 17.41 4.86 6.15
C GLY A 77 15.96 4.94 6.65
N LEU A 78 15.03 4.87 5.70
CA LEU A 78 13.61 5.01 5.99
C LEU A 78 13.01 3.70 6.52
N THR A 79 12.23 3.77 7.60
CA THR A 79 11.43 2.66 8.12
C THR A 79 9.96 3.03 8.24
N LEU A 80 9.10 1.99 8.30
CA LEU A 80 7.68 2.11 8.62
C LEU A 80 7.28 0.99 9.56
N THR A 81 6.91 1.36 10.77
CA THR A 81 6.64 0.41 11.86
C THR A 81 5.66 0.98 12.87
N ASP A 82 5.17 0.11 13.74
CA ASP A 82 4.54 0.57 14.97
C ASP A 82 5.61 0.74 16.06
N PRO A 83 5.89 1.98 16.50
CA PRO A 83 6.93 2.24 17.48
C PRO A 83 6.59 1.69 18.87
N LEU A 84 5.33 1.31 19.14
CA LEU A 84 4.93 0.76 20.42
C LEU A 84 5.12 -0.76 20.51
N THR A 85 5.02 -1.46 19.37
CA THR A 85 5.06 -2.92 19.31
C THR A 85 6.34 -3.47 18.67
N ASP A 86 6.90 -2.78 17.69
CA ASP A 86 8.10 -3.19 16.94
C ASP A 86 8.98 -1.97 16.57
N PRO A 87 9.56 -1.26 17.56
CA PRO A 87 10.35 -0.04 17.34
C PRO A 87 11.65 -0.30 16.57
N ASP A 88 12.28 -1.46 16.75
CA ASP A 88 13.57 -1.82 16.15
C ASP A 88 13.46 -2.38 14.73
N ARG A 89 12.35 -2.11 14.04
CA ARG A 89 12.11 -2.64 12.70
C ARG A 89 13.14 -2.07 11.71
N PRO A 90 13.86 -2.92 10.96
CA PRO A 90 14.91 -2.45 10.08
C PRO A 90 14.35 -1.62 8.93
N ALA A 91 15.14 -0.64 8.48
CA ALA A 91 14.85 0.19 7.33
C ALA A 91 14.56 -0.63 6.07
N PHE A 92 13.91 0.02 5.10
CA PHE A 92 13.69 -0.55 3.78
C PHE A 92 15.02 -0.81 3.06
N ASP A 93 15.05 -1.82 2.20
CA ASP A 93 16.16 -2.02 1.25
C ASP A 93 15.95 -1.08 0.05
N LEU A 94 15.94 0.22 0.34
CA LEU A 94 15.72 1.31 -0.60
C LEU A 94 16.81 2.35 -0.40
N ASP A 95 17.41 2.77 -1.51
CA ASP A 95 18.34 3.91 -1.53
C ASP A 95 17.51 5.20 -1.49
N THR A 96 17.07 5.60 -0.30
CA THR A 96 16.34 6.85 -0.08
C THR A 96 17.32 8.00 0.09
N PRO A 97 17.07 9.17 -0.53
CA PRO A 97 17.93 10.32 -0.33
C PRO A 97 17.87 10.75 1.14
N GLU A 98 19.01 11.13 1.70
CA GLU A 98 19.07 11.76 3.02
C GLU A 98 18.53 13.19 2.92
N GLY A 99 17.82 13.65 3.94
CA GLY A 99 17.28 14.99 4.00
C GLY A 99 15.92 15.07 4.71
N ARG A 100 15.30 16.24 4.58
CA ARG A 100 13.97 16.53 5.10
C ARG A 100 12.98 16.62 3.96
N PHE A 101 11.89 15.86 4.05
CA PHE A 101 10.94 15.72 2.96
C PHE A 101 9.50 15.95 3.41
N PRO A 102 8.68 16.66 2.63
CA PRO A 102 7.28 16.88 2.96
C PRO A 102 6.49 15.58 2.85
N ALA A 103 5.65 15.33 3.85
CA ALA A 103 4.72 14.22 3.90
C ALA A 103 3.30 14.69 3.65
N LEU A 104 2.58 13.96 2.82
CA LEU A 104 1.24 14.30 2.36
C LEU A 104 0.29 13.13 2.65
N ILE A 105 -0.84 13.42 3.28
CA ILE A 105 -1.93 12.46 3.50
C ILE A 105 -3.02 12.72 2.44
N TYR A 106 -3.34 11.69 1.67
CA TYR A 106 -4.42 11.67 0.68
C TYR A 106 -5.62 10.95 1.27
N ARG A 107 -6.77 11.61 1.25
CA ARG A 107 -8.02 11.12 1.86
C ARG A 107 -9.14 11.17 0.84
N PRO A 108 -10.07 10.21 0.83
CA PRO A 108 -11.24 10.32 -0.03
C PRO A 108 -12.14 11.46 0.48
N ALA A 109 -12.71 12.25 -0.42
CA ALA A 109 -13.50 13.44 -0.07
C ALA A 109 -14.83 13.11 0.60
N ASP A 110 -15.37 11.93 0.33
CA ASP A 110 -16.62 11.45 0.89
C ASP A 110 -16.45 10.62 2.17
N ASP A 111 -15.23 10.16 2.49
CA ASP A 111 -14.87 9.65 3.82
C ASP A 111 -13.57 10.26 4.35
N PRO A 112 -13.59 11.54 4.76
CA PRO A 112 -12.39 12.27 5.13
C PRO A 112 -11.69 11.72 6.39
N ARG A 113 -12.27 10.74 7.09
CA ARG A 113 -11.68 10.09 8.27
C ARG A 113 -10.71 8.97 7.90
N VAL A 114 -10.74 8.53 6.64
CA VAL A 114 -9.89 7.45 6.15
C VAL A 114 -8.63 8.02 5.51
N ILE A 115 -7.49 7.42 5.83
CA ILE A 115 -6.24 7.62 5.10
C ILE A 115 -6.30 6.70 3.89
N GLY A 116 -6.40 7.27 2.69
CA GLY A 116 -6.23 6.47 1.49
C GLY A 116 -4.76 6.12 1.26
N MET A 117 -3.90 7.13 1.40
CA MET A 117 -2.49 7.02 1.07
C MET A 117 -1.67 8.07 1.81
N VAL A 118 -0.41 7.75 2.09
CA VAL A 118 0.61 8.70 2.56
C VAL A 118 1.73 8.75 1.56
N ALA A 119 2.16 9.94 1.14
CA ALA A 119 3.28 10.12 0.24
C ALA A 119 4.38 10.95 0.91
N LEU A 120 5.63 10.53 0.72
CA LEU A 120 6.83 11.28 1.04
C LEU A 120 7.49 11.72 -0.26
N ARG A 121 7.56 13.02 -0.51
CA ARG A 121 8.05 13.56 -1.79
C ARG A 121 9.52 13.94 -1.68
N PHE A 122 10.36 13.26 -2.45
CA PHE A 122 11.81 13.48 -2.46
C PHE A 122 12.24 14.57 -3.44
N SER A 123 11.50 14.73 -4.54
CA SER A 123 11.77 15.76 -5.54
C SER A 123 10.48 16.21 -6.23
N ASP A 124 10.57 17.30 -7.00
CA ASP A 124 9.49 17.76 -7.87
C ASP A 124 9.53 17.17 -9.28
N ALA A 125 10.47 16.26 -9.54
CA ALA A 125 10.56 15.62 -10.84
C ALA A 125 9.32 14.75 -11.10
N PRO A 126 8.81 14.73 -12.35
CA PRO A 126 7.73 13.81 -12.72
C PRO A 126 8.15 12.35 -12.49
N VAL A 127 7.23 11.53 -11.99
CA VAL A 127 7.46 10.10 -11.85
C VAL A 127 7.34 9.43 -13.22
N GLY A 128 8.43 8.85 -13.71
CA GLY A 128 8.47 8.08 -14.96
C GLY A 128 8.27 6.58 -14.76
N LYS A 129 8.56 6.05 -13.56
CA LYS A 129 8.48 4.62 -13.28
C LYS A 129 8.13 4.32 -11.83
N TRP A 130 7.21 3.39 -11.62
CA TRP A 130 6.86 2.88 -10.29
C TRP A 130 7.49 1.51 -10.03
N LYS A 131 7.86 1.24 -8.77
CA LYS A 131 8.21 -0.09 -8.28
C LYS A 131 7.64 -0.29 -6.88
N ARG A 132 7.16 -1.49 -6.57
CA ARG A 132 6.83 -1.87 -5.18
C ARG A 132 8.13 -1.92 -4.35
N ALA A 133 8.14 -1.27 -3.20
CA ALA A 133 9.23 -1.39 -2.23
C ALA A 133 9.17 -2.76 -1.56
N GLY A 134 10.32 -3.38 -1.35
CA GLY A 134 10.45 -4.70 -0.76
C GLY A 134 11.73 -4.82 0.07
N ARG A 135 11.84 -5.90 0.84
CA ARG A 135 13.14 -6.37 1.37
C ARG A 135 13.65 -7.45 0.41
N LYS A 136 14.97 -7.60 0.22
CA LYS A 136 15.59 -8.56 -0.73
C LYS A 136 14.81 -9.88 -0.88
N GLY A 137 14.04 -9.99 -1.95
CA GLY A 137 13.32 -11.21 -2.34
C GLY A 137 12.01 -11.49 -1.59
N ARG A 138 11.47 -10.55 -0.81
CA ARG A 138 10.13 -10.68 -0.18
C ARG A 138 9.35 -9.36 -0.23
N PRO A 139 8.05 -9.41 -0.57
CA PRO A 139 7.15 -8.30 -0.28
C PRO A 139 7.30 -7.88 1.18
N LEU A 140 7.17 -6.58 1.44
CA LEU A 140 7.00 -6.11 2.80
C LEU A 140 5.61 -6.54 3.25
N ASP A 141 5.56 -7.58 4.09
CA ASP A 141 4.32 -8.04 4.68
C ASP A 141 4.09 -7.23 5.96
N PHE A 142 3.27 -6.19 5.85
CA PHE A 142 2.83 -5.42 7.00
C PHE A 142 1.37 -5.77 7.28
N GLU A 143 1.15 -6.59 8.29
CA GLU A 143 -0.16 -6.69 8.91
C GLU A 143 -0.24 -5.59 9.95
N PHE A 144 -0.78 -4.43 9.56
CA PHE A 144 -1.21 -3.42 10.52
C PHE A 144 -2.61 -3.75 10.99
N THR A 145 -2.82 -3.72 12.29
CA THR A 145 -4.15 -3.79 12.89
C THR A 145 -4.73 -2.37 13.04
N PRO A 146 -6.06 -2.22 13.17
CA PRO A 146 -6.67 -0.91 13.44
C PRO A 146 -6.19 -0.24 14.73
N ASP A 147 -5.57 -1.01 15.64
CA ASP A 147 -5.03 -0.51 16.90
C ASP A 147 -3.53 -0.11 16.79
N ASP A 148 -2.89 -0.43 15.66
CA ASP A 148 -1.46 -0.12 15.46
C ASP A 148 -1.27 1.34 15.09
N ILE A 149 -0.20 1.92 15.60
CA ILE A 149 0.28 3.24 15.17
C ILE A 149 1.27 3.04 14.04
N VAL A 150 1.26 3.92 13.04
CA VAL A 150 2.25 3.89 11.97
C VAL A 150 3.21 5.06 12.14
N ALA A 151 4.46 4.77 12.48
CA ALA A 151 5.56 5.70 12.43
C ALA A 151 6.31 5.57 11.10
N LEU A 152 6.55 6.70 10.44
CA LEU A 152 7.33 6.83 9.21
C LEU A 152 8.47 7.83 9.46
N GLY A 153 9.71 7.35 9.34
CA GLY A 153 10.89 8.18 9.56
C GLY A 153 12.21 7.41 9.45
N ASP A 154 13.30 8.10 9.77
CA ASP A 154 14.61 7.46 9.95
C ASP A 154 14.55 6.36 11.02
N SER A 155 15.17 5.21 10.74
CA SER A 155 15.06 4.03 11.61
C SER A 155 15.55 4.27 13.03
N ASP A 156 16.64 5.01 13.21
CA ASP A 156 17.21 5.26 14.53
C ASP A 156 16.31 6.21 15.33
N ALA A 157 15.74 7.22 14.65
CA ALA A 157 14.82 8.16 15.27
C ALA A 157 13.50 7.48 15.67
N VAL A 158 12.97 6.58 14.83
CA VAL A 158 11.76 5.81 15.13
C VAL A 158 11.98 4.88 16.31
N ALA A 159 13.12 4.20 16.37
CA ALA A 159 13.48 3.32 17.49
C ALA A 159 13.68 4.09 18.82
N ALA A 160 14.06 5.38 18.74
CA ALA A 160 14.23 6.26 19.89
C ALA A 160 12.92 6.92 20.38
N LEU A 161 11.77 6.62 19.78
CA LEU A 161 10.49 7.19 20.20
C LEU A 161 10.04 6.62 21.56
N GLU A 162 9.71 7.53 22.48
CA GLU A 162 9.14 7.18 23.78
C GLU A 162 7.63 6.93 23.65
N ALA A 163 7.15 5.78 24.16
CA ALA A 163 5.74 5.37 24.04
C ALA A 163 4.73 6.39 24.61
N GLU A 164 5.09 7.05 25.72
CA GLU A 164 4.27 8.11 26.33
C GLU A 164 4.17 9.34 25.41
N ALA A 165 5.28 9.72 24.76
CA ALA A 165 5.30 10.85 23.83
C ALA A 165 4.47 10.55 22.58
N VAL A 166 4.59 9.34 22.02
CA VAL A 166 3.79 8.87 20.89
C VAL A 166 2.28 8.96 21.22
N SER A 167 1.88 8.41 22.36
CA SER A 167 0.49 8.41 22.81
C SER A 167 -0.05 9.82 23.04
N ALA A 168 0.75 10.68 23.70
CA ALA A 168 0.38 12.06 23.98
C ALA A 168 0.23 12.88 22.69
N ALA A 169 1.13 12.69 21.72
CA ALA A 169 1.10 13.38 20.44
C ALA A 169 -0.17 13.07 19.64
N LEU A 170 -0.52 11.77 19.52
CA LEU A 170 -1.73 11.35 18.82
C LEU A 170 -3.02 11.73 19.56
N ALA A 171 -3.00 11.76 20.89
CA ALA A 171 -4.12 12.25 21.68
C ALA A 171 -4.35 13.76 21.51
N ALA A 172 -3.28 14.53 21.26
CA ALA A 172 -3.34 15.96 20.99
C ALA A 172 -3.67 16.29 19.53
N ALA A 173 -3.52 15.33 18.61
CA ALA A 173 -3.81 15.52 17.20
C ALA A 173 -5.29 15.88 17.00
N THR A 174 -5.52 16.94 16.23
CA THR A 174 -6.87 17.39 15.87
C THR A 174 -7.06 17.25 14.37
N GLY A 175 -8.26 16.84 13.96
CA GLY A 175 -8.59 16.71 12.55
C GLY A 175 -9.33 15.41 12.26
N PRO A 176 -9.67 15.18 10.98
CA PRO A 176 -10.41 13.99 10.57
C PRO A 176 -9.59 12.71 10.69
N VAL A 177 -8.27 12.84 10.53
CA VAL A 177 -7.27 11.79 10.69
C VAL A 177 -6.28 12.24 11.75
N ARG A 178 -6.03 11.37 12.74
CA ARG A 178 -5.06 11.62 13.80
C ARG A 178 -3.65 11.36 13.24
N HIS A 179 -2.88 12.43 13.11
CA HIS A 179 -1.47 12.37 12.76
C HIS A 179 -0.72 13.41 13.57
N ALA A 180 0.56 13.17 13.79
CA ALA A 180 1.44 14.09 14.50
C ALA A 180 2.87 13.94 13.98
N THR A 181 3.69 14.96 14.17
CA THR A 181 5.15 14.86 13.95
C THR A 181 5.83 14.95 15.30
N LEU A 182 6.71 13.98 15.60
CA LEU A 182 7.57 14.02 16.76
C LEU A 182 9.02 14.17 16.33
N GLU A 183 9.84 14.80 17.17
CA GLU A 183 11.28 14.88 16.98
C GLU A 183 11.96 13.88 17.91
N ALA A 184 12.80 13.02 17.35
CA ALA A 184 13.65 12.08 18.08
C ALA A 184 15.03 12.06 17.42
N GLU A 185 16.10 12.07 18.22
CA GLU A 185 17.49 12.17 17.72
C GLU A 185 17.71 13.36 16.75
N GLY A 186 16.96 14.46 16.94
CA GLY A 186 17.01 15.64 16.07
C GLY A 186 16.37 15.44 14.69
N ARG A 187 15.55 14.40 14.52
CA ARG A 187 14.90 14.02 13.26
C ARG A 187 13.37 13.96 13.44
N ALA A 188 12.65 14.54 12.51
CA ALA A 188 11.20 14.50 12.43
C ALA A 188 10.70 13.10 11.99
N VAL A 189 9.80 12.53 12.79
CA VAL A 189 9.11 11.26 12.54
C VAL A 189 7.61 11.54 12.45
N LEU A 190 6.99 11.10 11.35
CA LEU A 190 5.54 11.20 11.17
C LEU A 190 4.85 10.02 11.86
N LEU A 191 3.89 10.33 12.72
CA LEU A 191 2.99 9.38 13.34
C LEU A 191 1.62 9.48 12.68
N LEU A 192 1.04 8.32 12.42
CA LEU A 192 -0.29 8.17 11.85
C LEU A 192 -1.05 7.17 12.70
N ASP A 193 -2.26 7.52 13.06
CA ASP A 193 -3.23 6.54 13.57
C ASP A 193 -4.19 6.24 12.41
N PRO A 194 -4.05 5.06 11.77
CA PRO A 194 -4.94 4.70 10.68
C PRO A 194 -6.38 4.61 11.19
N SER A 195 -6.66 4.11 12.40
CA SER A 195 -8.00 4.00 13.00
C SER A 195 -9.10 3.30 12.16
N PHE A 196 -8.77 2.78 10.97
CA PHE A 196 -9.64 1.98 10.11
C PHE A 196 -8.91 0.70 9.67
N GLU A 197 -9.68 -0.32 9.26
CA GLU A 197 -9.15 -1.57 8.73
C GLU A 197 -8.30 -1.31 7.49
N THR A 198 -6.99 -1.53 7.61
CA THR A 198 -6.07 -1.45 6.48
C THR A 198 -6.17 -2.77 5.69
N PHE A 199 -6.70 -2.71 4.47
CA PHE A 199 -7.00 -3.91 3.67
C PHE A 199 -5.80 -4.50 2.93
N SER A 200 -4.78 -3.68 2.69
CA SER A 200 -3.50 -4.06 2.10
C SER A 200 -2.54 -2.91 2.32
N ALA A 201 -1.28 -3.23 2.60
CA ALA A 201 -0.32 -2.26 3.09
C ALA A 201 0.88 -2.23 2.14
N ASP A 202 0.66 -1.87 0.89
CA ASP A 202 1.73 -1.79 -0.11
C ASP A 202 2.51 -0.49 -0.01
N ILE A 203 3.82 -0.60 -0.26
CA ILE A 203 4.70 0.56 -0.40
C ILE A 203 5.19 0.59 -1.84
N TYR A 204 5.13 1.76 -2.45
CA TYR A 204 5.60 2.01 -3.80
C TYR A 204 6.64 3.14 -3.80
N VAL A 205 7.57 3.07 -4.74
CA VAL A 205 8.55 4.11 -5.01
C VAL A 205 8.38 4.55 -6.45
N GLY A 206 8.12 5.83 -6.63
CA GLY A 206 8.16 6.50 -7.92
C GLY A 206 9.57 6.99 -8.19
N PHE A 207 10.12 6.64 -9.35
CA PHE A 207 11.40 7.08 -9.86
C PHE A 207 11.18 8.06 -11.01
N ASP A 208 12.05 9.07 -11.10
CA ASP A 208 12.07 10.01 -12.22
C ASP A 208 12.69 9.39 -13.49
N GLU A 209 12.86 10.20 -14.54
CA GLU A 209 13.46 9.76 -15.81
C GLU A 209 14.94 9.37 -15.70
N ASN A 210 15.66 9.89 -14.69
CA ASN A 210 17.05 9.54 -14.41
C ASN A 210 17.17 8.25 -13.59
N GLY A 211 16.06 7.77 -13.03
CA GLY A 211 16.03 6.63 -12.14
C GLY A 211 16.26 6.99 -10.68
N ASP A 212 16.20 8.27 -10.32
CA ASP A 212 16.29 8.76 -8.95
C ASP A 212 14.91 8.68 -8.27
N PRO A 213 14.83 8.32 -6.98
CA PRO A 213 13.56 8.29 -6.27
C PRO A 213 12.96 9.70 -6.15
N ALA A 214 11.73 9.87 -6.65
CA ALA A 214 11.00 11.14 -6.61
C ALA A 214 9.91 11.15 -5.52
N VAL A 215 9.29 10.00 -5.24
CA VAL A 215 8.26 9.87 -4.22
C VAL A 215 8.22 8.45 -3.65
N LEU A 216 7.95 8.32 -2.36
CA LEU A 216 7.57 7.07 -1.72
C LEU A 216 6.12 7.16 -1.27
N VAL A 217 5.36 6.10 -1.51
CA VAL A 217 3.94 6.03 -1.26
C VAL A 217 3.64 4.82 -0.39
N LYS A 218 2.96 5.03 0.74
CA LYS A 218 2.27 3.99 1.49
C LYS A 218 0.79 4.02 1.12
N ASP A 219 0.33 2.96 0.46
CA ASP A 219 -1.09 2.73 0.22
C ASP A 219 -1.69 1.96 1.41
N PHE A 220 -2.86 2.40 1.87
CA PHE A 220 -3.64 1.72 2.90
C PHE A 220 -4.79 0.89 2.32
N GLY A 221 -4.88 0.82 0.98
CA GLY A 221 -5.77 -0.05 0.24
C GLY A 221 -7.19 0.47 0.07
N TYR A 222 -7.48 1.71 0.51
CA TYR A 222 -8.82 2.28 0.40
C TYR A 222 -9.24 2.46 -1.07
N PHE A 223 -8.39 3.09 -1.88
CA PHE A 223 -8.73 3.40 -3.28
C PHE A 223 -8.88 2.13 -4.12
N GLY A 224 -8.03 1.13 -3.89
CA GLY A 224 -8.13 -0.18 -4.55
C GLY A 224 -9.40 -0.94 -4.16
N THR A 225 -9.72 -0.99 -2.86
CA THR A 225 -10.92 -1.67 -2.34
C THR A 225 -12.19 -1.01 -2.88
N ARG A 226 -12.22 0.33 -2.90
CA ARG A 226 -13.38 1.07 -3.38
C ARG A 226 -13.63 0.89 -4.87
N ALA A 227 -12.60 0.98 -5.72
CA ALA A 227 -12.74 0.74 -7.14
C ALA A 227 -13.33 -0.66 -7.43
N ALA A 228 -12.89 -1.67 -6.67
CA ALA A 228 -13.44 -3.02 -6.77
C ALA A 228 -14.89 -3.14 -6.28
N LEU A 229 -15.29 -2.38 -5.25
CA LEU A 229 -16.67 -2.33 -4.76
C LEU A 229 -17.60 -1.59 -5.75
N ASP A 230 -17.14 -0.49 -6.33
CA ASP A 230 -17.89 0.28 -7.33
C ASP A 230 -18.08 -0.55 -8.61
N GLU A 231 -17.04 -1.26 -9.07
CA GLU A 231 -17.14 -2.19 -10.22
C GLU A 231 -18.18 -3.30 -9.97
N ARG A 232 -18.20 -3.89 -8.76
CA ARG A 232 -19.22 -4.89 -8.39
C ARG A 232 -20.64 -4.30 -8.37
N ALA A 233 -20.78 -3.08 -7.84
CA ALA A 233 -22.08 -2.40 -7.82
C ALA A 233 -22.61 -2.13 -9.24
N GLU A 234 -21.73 -1.85 -10.20
CA GLU A 234 -22.07 -1.65 -11.61
C GLU A 234 -22.39 -2.96 -12.34
N THR A 235 -21.69 -4.06 -12.03
CA THR A 235 -21.93 -5.38 -12.64
C THR A 235 -23.11 -6.14 -12.04
N GLY A 236 -23.57 -5.74 -10.85
CA GLY A 236 -24.69 -6.37 -10.15
C GLY A 236 -24.35 -7.75 -9.54
N GLU A 237 -23.06 -8.02 -9.33
CA GLU A 237 -22.54 -9.18 -8.58
C GLU A 237 -22.56 -8.93 -7.07
#